data_AF-A0A0S8CHX6-F1
#
_entry.id   AF-A0A0S8CHX6-F1
#
_cell.length_a   1.000
_cell.length_b   1.000
_cell.length_c   1.000
_cell.angle_alpha   90.00
_cell.angle_beta   90.00
_cell.angle_gamma   90.00
#
_symmetry.space_group_name_H-M   'P 1'
#
loop_
_entity.id
_entity.type
_entity.pdbx_description
1 polymer ?
#
loop_
_entity_poly.entity_id
_entity_poly.type
_entity_poly.pdbx_seq_one_letter_code
_entity_poly.pdbx_strand_id
1 'polypeptide(L)' 'MVNLFAFMTFVALLLFIVGSIGIVITFINFSIGDPHWFHGILTFGVFTVVGLATIVFLAMRSPEE' A
#
# COMPACT_ATOMS: atom_id res chain seq x y z
N MET A 1 19.60 7.70 12.14
CA MET A 1 18.19 8.11 11.90
C MET A 1 17.83 8.13 10.42
N VAL A 2 18.68 8.67 9.53
CA VAL A 2 18.44 8.70 8.06
C VAL A 2 18.12 7.31 7.46
N ASN A 3 18.84 6.26 7.88
CA ASN A 3 18.63 4.91 7.34
C ASN A 3 17.26 4.30 7.68
N LEU A 4 16.70 4.60 8.86
CA LEU A 4 15.39 4.08 9.26
C LEU A 4 14.26 4.80 8.52
N PHE A 5 14.37 6.13 8.37
CA PHE A 5 13.39 6.90 7.61
C PHE A 5 13.38 6.47 6.13
N ALA A 6 14.55 6.39 5.49
CA ALA A 6 14.65 5.92 4.10
C ALA A 6 14.10 4.50 3.93
N PHE A 7 14.39 3.60 4.87
CA PHE A 7 13.86 2.24 4.87
C PHE A 7 12.32 2.22 5.00
N MET A 8 11.76 2.97 5.94
CA MET A 8 10.31 3.05 6.14
C MET A 8 9.60 3.66 4.92
N THR A 9 10.18 4.70 4.32
CA THR A 9 9.68 5.29 3.07
C THR A 9 9.69 4.26 1.94
N PHE A 10 10.77 3.49 1.80
CA PHE A 10 10.87 2.44 0.80
C PHE A 10 9.81 1.35 1.00
N VAL A 11 9.63 0.87 2.24
CA VAL A 11 8.61 -0.15 2.57
C VAL A 11 7.20 0.39 2.31
N ALA A 12 6.92 1.64 2.68
CA ALA A 12 5.62 2.25 2.47
C ALA A 12 5.28 2.41 0.98
N LEU A 13 6.25 2.82 0.16
CA LEU A 13 6.12 2.86 -1.29
C LEU A 13 5.89 1.47 -1.88
N LEU A 14 6.63 0.46 -1.41
CA LEU A 14 6.47 -0.91 -1.88
C LEU A 14 5.07 -1.45 -1.56
N LEU A 15 4.56 -1.23 -0.34
CA LEU A 15 3.19 -1.60 0.04
C LEU A 15 2.15 -0.91 -0.84
N PHE A 16 2.31 0.39 -1.08
CA PHE A 16 1.38 1.15 -1.92
C PHE A 16 1.37 0.65 -3.37
N ILE A 17 2.54 0.41 -3.96
CA ILE A 17 2.68 -0.07 -5.34
C ILE A 17 2.12 -1.48 -5.47
N VAL A 18 2.53 -2.41 -4.60
CA VAL A 18 2.09 -3.80 -4.62
C VAL A 18 0.57 -3.89 -4.38
N GLY A 19 0.04 -3.12 -3.43
CA GLY A 19 -1.40 -3.03 -3.19
C GLY A 19 -2.14 -2.52 -4.42
N SER A 20 -1.70 -1.42 -5.01
CA SER A 20 -2.39 -0.82 -6.16
C SER A 20 -2.37 -1.73 -7.39
N ILE A 21 -1.22 -2.34 -7.69
CA ILE A 21 -1.09 -3.32 -8.78
C ILE A 21 -1.95 -4.56 -8.48
N GLY A 22 -1.91 -5.06 -7.25
CA GLY A 22 -2.69 -6.22 -6.83
C GLY A 22 -4.20 -6.01 -6.99
N ILE A 23 -4.72 -4.83 -6.62
CA ILE A 23 -6.13 -4.47 -6.84
C ILE A 23 -6.48 -4.53 -8.33
N VAL A 24 -5.66 -3.93 -9.19
CA VAL A 24 -5.88 -3.94 -10.65
C VAL A 24 -5.90 -5.37 -11.18
N ILE A 25 -4.93 -6.20 -10.77
CA ILE A 25 -4.89 -7.61 -11.14
C ILE A 25 -6.15 -8.35 -10.66
N THR A 26 -6.60 -8.11 -9.43
CA THR A 26 -7.83 -8.72 -8.90
C THR A 26 -9.05 -8.35 -9.74
N PHE A 27 -9.20 -7.09 -10.14
CA PHE A 27 -10.32 -6.64 -10.98
C PHE A 27 -10.30 -7.23 -12.40
N ILE A 28 -9.12 -7.46 -12.97
CA ILE A 28 -8.99 -8.02 -14.32
C ILE A 28 -9.27 -9.53 -14.33
N ASN A 29 -8.91 -10.24 -13.26
CA ASN A 29 -8.90 -11.71 -13.26
C ASN A 29 -10.13 -12.34 -12.57
N PHE A 30 -10.82 -11.63 -11.69
CA PHE A 30 -11.94 -12.19 -10.94
C PHE A 30 -13.20 -11.33 -11.08
N SER A 31 -14.35 -11.99 -11.21
CA SER A 31 -15.65 -11.31 -11.27
C SER A 31 -16.09 -10.88 -9.87
N ILE A 32 -16.87 -9.79 -9.81
CA ILE A 32 -17.47 -9.33 -8.56
C ILE A 32 -18.37 -10.44 -8.00
N GLY A 33 -18.13 -10.84 -6.75
CA GLY A 33 -18.82 -11.95 -6.09
C GLY A 33 -18.01 -13.24 -6.02
N ASP A 34 -16.89 -13.34 -6.74
CA ASP A 34 -15.92 -14.42 -6.55
C ASP A 34 -15.22 -14.28 -5.17
N PRO A 35 -15.12 -15.35 -4.36
CA PRO A 35 -14.39 -15.31 -3.10
C PRO A 35 -12.93 -14.81 -3.24
N HIS A 36 -12.25 -15.13 -4.33
CA HIS A 36 -10.91 -14.66 -4.64
C HIS A 36 -10.89 -13.17 -4.98
N TRP A 37 -11.96 -12.64 -5.60
CA TRP A 37 -12.10 -11.20 -5.81
C TRP A 37 -12.16 -10.48 -4.47
N PHE A 38 -13.02 -10.93 -3.55
CA PHE A 38 -13.16 -10.31 -2.24
C PHE A 38 -11.87 -10.39 -1.42
N HIS A 39 -11.22 -11.56 -1.41
CA HIS A 39 -9.94 -11.73 -0.71
C HIS A 39 -8.83 -10.86 -1.31
N GLY A 40 -8.77 -10.73 -2.63
CA GLY A 40 -7.82 -9.88 -3.33
C GLY A 40 -8.03 -8.41 -2.98
N ILE A 41 -9.27 -7.92 -3.05
CA ILE A 41 -9.60 -6.52 -2.70
C ILE A 41 -9.26 -6.22 -1.25
N LEU A 42 -9.57 -7.10 -0.31
CA LEU A 42 -9.22 -6.87 1.10
C LEU A 42 -7.71 -6.86 1.32
N THR A 43 -6.99 -7.86 0.78
CA THR A 43 -5.54 -7.98 0.98
C THR A 43 -4.80 -6.80 0.36
N PHE A 44 -5.01 -6.58 -0.94
CA PHE A 44 -4.30 -5.54 -1.66
C PHE A 44 -4.82 -4.14 -1.32
N GLY A 45 -6.10 -4.01 -0.96
CA GLY A 45 -6.69 -2.79 -0.40
C GLY A 45 -6.01 -2.37 0.89
N VAL A 46 -5.79 -3.31 1.83
CA VAL A 46 -5.05 -3.02 3.06
C VAL A 46 -3.63 -2.56 2.75
N PHE A 47 -2.92 -3.22 1.82
CA PHE A 47 -1.56 -2.80 1.45
C PHE A 47 -1.53 -1.38 0.85
N THR A 48 -2.48 -1.04 -0.01
CA THR A 48 -2.62 0.31 -0.56
C THR A 48 -2.89 1.34 0.52
N VAL A 49 -3.86 1.09 1.40
CA VAL A 49 -4.25 2.04 2.46
C VAL A 49 -3.13 2.22 3.48
N VAL A 50 -2.50 1.14 3.93
CA VAL A 50 -1.40 1.20 4.90
C VAL A 50 -0.16 1.87 4.29
N GLY A 51 0.18 1.53 3.05
CA GLY A 51 1.28 2.19 2.33
C GLY A 51 1.04 3.69 2.19
N LEU A 52 -0.15 4.09 1.73
CA LEU A 52 -0.53 5.49 1.58
C LEU A 52 -0.54 6.24 2.92
N ALA A 53 -1.18 5.69 3.95
CA ALA A 53 -1.22 6.29 5.27
C ALA A 53 0.19 6.51 5.82
N THR A 54 1.08 5.52 5.67
CA THR A 54 2.47 5.62 6.12
C THR A 54 3.24 6.69 5.34
N ILE A 55 3.08 6.79 4.02
CA ILE A 55 3.67 7.85 3.21
C ILE A 55 3.19 9.23 3.70
N VAL A 56 1.89 9.39 3.94
CA VAL A 56 1.31 10.65 4.43
C VAL A 56 1.88 11.00 5.80
N PHE A 57 1.94 10.05 6.75
CA PHE A 57 2.53 10.29 8.06
C PHE A 57 4.01 10.68 7.99
N LEU A 58 4.79 10.01 7.13
CA LEU A 58 6.20 10.34 6.94
C LEU A 58 6.38 11.71 6.28
N ALA A 59 5.51 12.10 5.34
CA ALA A 59 5.54 13.40 4.68
C ALA A 59 5.12 14.55 5.61
N MET A 60 4.18 14.30 6.52
CA MET A 60 3.77 15.26 7.55
C MET A 60 4.85 15.49 8.61
N ARG A 61 5.78 14.53 8.77
CA ARG A 61 6.96 14.70 9.61
C ARG A 61 7.96 15.62 8.88
N SER A 62 7.68 16.92 8.92
CA SER A 62 8.58 17.98 8.44
C SER A 62 10.00 17.77 9.00
N PRO A 63 11.08 18.01 8.22
CA PRO A 63 12.47 17.95 8.68
C PRO A 63 12.85 19.13 9.62
N GLU A 64 11.91 19.60 10.43
CA GLU A 64 12.13 20.62 11.46
C GLU A 64 12.31 19.97 12.84
N GLU A 65 13.26 19.03 12.94
CA GLU A 65 14.12 18.75 14.11
C GLU A 65 15.40 18.02 13.65
#